data_AF-A0A260AAE0-F1
#
_entry.id   AF-A0A260AAE0-F1
#
_cell.length_a   1.000
_cell.length_b   1.000
_cell.length_c   1.000
_cell.angle_alpha   90.00
_cell.angle_beta   90.00
_cell.angle_gamma   90.00
#
_symmetry.space_group_name_H-M   'P 1'
#
loop_
_entity.id
_entity.type
_entity.pdbx_description
1 polymer ?
#
loop_
_entity_poly.entity_id
_entity_poly.type
_entity_poly.pdbx_seq_one_letter_code
_entity_poly.pdbx_strand_id
1 'polypeptide(L)'
;MRHHQEEWSEDSLQQDVSEAGWVDDNLDVVPRTTVGSLVPTVFDAYARILYPALGSTSHPMPPKPVASSRDHLAAVLEVLTRNTTTPNDCWFAVWEGNTALDDVRGTAPTANIAGYNYFLLRGPVSHATDTFEGLSPNLWWPADHAWCVAQHFDFPCAYLGGSAETVADVLTLTDIESQPVSVSQIITAAYDEKH
;
A
#
# COMPACT_ATOMS: atom_id res chain seq x y z
N MET A 1 -13.89 8.52 -20.51
CA MET A 1 -12.87 7.79 -21.28
C MET A 1 -12.62 6.49 -20.54
N ARG A 2 -12.62 5.33 -21.21
CA ARG A 2 -12.33 4.06 -20.52
C ARG A 2 -10.87 4.13 -20.09
N HIS A 3 -10.61 4.27 -18.79
CA HIS A 3 -9.28 4.03 -18.26
C HIS A 3 -9.00 2.56 -18.52
N HIS A 4 -8.13 2.28 -19.49
CA HIS A 4 -7.60 0.94 -19.69
C HIS A 4 -6.97 0.53 -18.36
N GLN A 5 -7.41 -0.60 -17.83
CA GLN A 5 -6.73 -1.24 -16.71
C GLN A 5 -5.41 -1.75 -17.30
N GLU A 6 -4.30 -1.18 -16.87
CA GLU A 6 -3.00 -1.79 -17.12
C GLU A 6 -2.91 -2.96 -16.13
N GLU A 7 -2.67 -4.14 -16.66
CA GLU A 7 -2.66 -5.38 -15.89
C GLU A 7 -1.21 -5.79 -15.78
N TRP A 8 -0.75 -6.01 -14.54
CA TRP A 8 0.55 -6.61 -14.33
C TRP A 8 0.56 -7.98 -15.02
N SER A 9 1.67 -8.28 -15.69
CA SER A 9 1.83 -9.55 -16.40
C SER A 9 2.87 -10.41 -15.68
N GLU A 10 2.88 -11.71 -15.96
CA GLU A 10 3.86 -12.64 -15.39
C GLU A 10 5.31 -12.21 -15.65
N ASP A 11 5.58 -11.55 -16.78
CA ASP A 11 6.90 -10.99 -17.13
C ASP A 11 7.38 -9.88 -16.17
N SER A 12 6.44 -9.25 -15.44
CA SER A 12 6.75 -8.24 -14.43
C SER A 12 7.25 -8.83 -13.11
N LEU A 13 7.10 -10.15 -12.92
CA LEU A 13 7.55 -10.86 -11.72
C LEU A 13 9.08 -10.82 -11.61
N GLN A 14 9.56 -10.41 -10.45
CA GLN A 14 10.98 -10.31 -10.18
C GLN A 14 11.54 -11.65 -9.73
N GLN A 15 12.67 -12.03 -10.34
CA GLN A 15 13.42 -13.24 -9.98
C GLN A 15 14.41 -12.98 -8.82
N ASP A 16 14.85 -11.74 -8.67
CA ASP A 16 15.56 -11.29 -7.48
C ASP A 16 14.55 -10.65 -6.52
N VAL A 17 14.37 -11.29 -5.37
CA VAL A 17 13.44 -10.83 -4.32
C VAL A 17 14.17 -10.30 -3.09
N SER A 18 15.49 -10.08 -3.23
CA SER A 18 16.37 -9.66 -2.14
C SER A 18 15.97 -8.30 -1.56
N GLU A 19 15.35 -7.43 -2.36
CA GLU A 19 14.89 -6.11 -1.93
C GLU A 19 13.82 -6.18 -0.82
N ALA A 20 12.99 -7.22 -0.80
CA ALA A 20 12.02 -7.40 0.28
C ALA A 20 12.69 -7.56 1.66
N GLY A 21 13.95 -8.00 1.70
CA GLY A 21 14.71 -8.10 2.93
C GLY A 21 14.88 -6.75 3.64
N TRP A 22 14.92 -5.63 2.89
CA TRP A 22 14.92 -4.30 3.51
C TRP A 22 13.62 -4.02 4.25
N VAL A 23 12.48 -4.36 3.65
CA VAL A 23 11.17 -4.17 4.31
C VAL A 23 11.12 -5.03 5.57
N ASP A 24 11.40 -6.33 5.44
CA ASP A 24 11.30 -7.30 6.55
C ASP A 24 12.21 -6.93 7.74
N ASP A 25 13.46 -6.53 7.49
CA ASP A 25 14.43 -6.14 8.52
C ASP A 25 14.01 -4.88 9.30
N ASN A 26 13.18 -4.03 8.70
CA ASN A 26 12.77 -2.75 9.28
C ASN A 26 11.34 -2.77 9.86
N LEU A 27 10.66 -3.92 9.87
CA LEU A 27 9.36 -4.08 10.54
C LEU A 27 9.53 -4.39 12.03
N ASP A 28 8.74 -3.72 12.87
CA ASP A 28 8.56 -4.10 14.27
C ASP A 28 7.47 -5.18 14.36
N VAL A 29 7.86 -6.44 14.11
CA VAL A 29 6.96 -7.59 14.24
C VAL A 29 6.74 -7.88 15.72
N VAL A 30 5.61 -7.43 16.25
CA VAL A 30 5.20 -7.63 17.65
C VAL A 30 3.98 -8.55 17.72
N PRO A 31 3.67 -9.17 18.90
CA PRO A 31 2.58 -10.15 19.03
C PRO A 31 1.17 -9.59 18.73
N ARG A 32 1.03 -8.27 18.64
CA ARG A 32 -0.19 -7.58 18.22
C ARG A 32 0.10 -6.86 16.92
N THR A 33 -0.80 -6.92 15.95
CA THR A 33 -0.66 -6.13 14.71
C THR A 33 -0.65 -4.63 15.04
N THR A 34 0.49 -3.96 14.82
CA THR A 34 0.62 -2.50 14.91
C THR A 34 0.96 -1.93 13.54
N VAL A 35 0.94 -0.59 13.41
CA VAL A 35 1.40 0.09 12.18
C VAL A 35 2.84 -0.29 11.85
N GLY A 36 3.72 -0.38 12.86
CA GLY A 36 5.12 -0.79 12.68
C GLY A 36 5.30 -2.26 12.26
N SER A 37 4.27 -3.10 12.40
CA SER A 37 4.29 -4.47 11.87
C SER A 37 3.89 -4.55 10.39
N LEU A 38 3.39 -3.45 9.80
CA LEU A 38 2.96 -3.38 8.39
C LEU A 38 3.86 -2.49 7.54
N VAL A 39 4.36 -1.40 8.11
CA VAL A 39 5.19 -0.41 7.43
C VAL A 39 6.53 -0.31 8.15
N PRO A 40 7.67 -0.29 7.42
CA PRO A 40 9.00 -0.13 8.01
C PRO A 40 9.06 1.03 9.00
N THR A 41 9.69 0.84 10.15
CA THR A 41 9.72 1.80 11.27
C THR A 41 10.82 2.86 11.17
N VAL A 42 11.53 2.89 10.04
CA VAL A 42 12.65 3.79 9.76
C VAL A 42 12.25 5.20 9.34
N PHE A 43 10.97 5.43 9.05
CA PHE A 43 10.48 6.73 8.58
C PHE A 43 10.23 7.73 9.71
N ASP A 44 10.36 9.02 9.38
CA ASP A 44 10.10 10.12 10.31
C ASP A 44 8.62 10.26 10.71
N ALA A 45 7.70 9.92 9.80
CA ALA A 45 6.27 10.10 10.01
C ALA A 45 5.43 9.01 9.34
N TYR A 46 4.19 8.86 9.82
CA TYR A 46 3.24 7.86 9.35
C TYR A 46 1.83 8.44 9.22
N ALA A 47 1.11 8.02 8.19
CA ALA A 47 -0.30 8.33 8.00
C ALA A 47 -1.10 7.08 7.67
N ARG A 48 -2.36 7.07 8.11
CA ARG A 48 -3.39 6.14 7.64
C ARG A 48 -4.22 6.86 6.59
N ILE A 49 -4.42 6.21 5.45
CA ILE A 49 -5.22 6.66 4.32
C ILE A 49 -6.43 5.74 4.22
N LEU A 50 -7.63 6.28 4.39
CA LEU A 50 -8.87 5.51 4.27
C LEU A 50 -9.32 5.49 2.81
N TYR A 51 -9.57 4.29 2.30
CA TYR A 51 -10.24 4.16 1.01
C TYR A 51 -11.73 4.44 1.22
N PRO A 52 -12.37 5.25 0.36
CA PRO A 52 -13.81 5.41 0.45
C PRO A 52 -14.43 4.03 0.30
N ALA A 53 -15.15 3.60 1.34
CA ALA A 53 -15.74 2.27 1.39
C ALA A 53 -16.52 2.04 0.09
N LEU A 54 -16.21 0.95 -0.62
CA LEU A 54 -17.13 0.37 -1.59
C LEU A 54 -18.46 0.21 -0.85
N GLY A 55 -19.44 1.03 -1.23
CA GLY A 55 -20.53 1.43 -0.35
C GLY A 55 -21.19 0.26 0.38
N SER A 56 -21.00 0.20 1.69
CA SER A 56 -22.01 -0.37 2.58
C SER A 56 -22.93 0.76 3.02
N THR A 57 -24.09 0.80 2.39
CA THR A 57 -25.21 1.67 2.74
C THR A 57 -25.64 1.41 4.18
N SER A 58 -25.49 2.39 5.07
CA SER A 58 -26.36 2.57 6.27
C SER A 58 -26.23 3.97 6.91
N HIS A 59 -26.01 5.04 6.14
CA HIS A 59 -26.45 6.38 6.56
C HIS A 59 -26.48 7.32 5.34
N PRO A 60 -27.55 8.12 5.13
CA PRO A 60 -27.52 9.18 4.13
C PRO A 60 -26.65 10.33 4.64
N MET A 61 -25.34 10.30 4.33
CA MET A 61 -24.54 11.53 4.35
C MET A 61 -24.94 12.42 3.16
N PRO A 62 -24.87 13.76 3.31
CA PRO A 62 -25.06 14.67 2.19
C PRO A 62 -24.00 14.40 1.10
N PRO A 63 -24.33 14.57 -0.20
CA PRO A 63 -23.45 14.21 -1.29
C PRO A 63 -22.28 15.19 -1.38
N LYS A 64 -21.16 14.90 -0.70
CA LYS A 64 -19.86 15.28 -1.26
C LYS A 64 -19.68 14.40 -2.51
N PRO A 65 -19.17 14.93 -3.63
CA PRO A 65 -18.77 14.09 -4.74
C PRO A 65 -17.70 13.11 -4.21
N VAL A 66 -18.07 11.86 -4.02
CA VAL A 66 -17.11 10.79 -3.72
C VAL A 66 -16.36 10.58 -5.02
N ALA A 67 -15.14 11.10 -5.13
CA ALA A 67 -14.29 10.74 -6.25
C ALA A 67 -14.06 9.22 -6.19
N SER A 68 -13.84 8.58 -7.35
CA SER A 68 -13.65 7.14 -7.34
C SER A 68 -12.41 6.80 -6.50
N SER A 69 -12.35 5.63 -5.86
CA SER A 69 -11.18 5.21 -5.08
C SER A 69 -9.86 5.34 -5.87
N ARG A 70 -9.96 5.30 -7.21
CA ARG A 70 -8.86 5.50 -8.15
C ARG A 70 -8.38 6.95 -8.22
N ASP A 71 -9.28 7.93 -8.20
CA ASP A 71 -8.93 9.36 -8.19
C ASP A 71 -8.24 9.76 -6.88
N HIS A 72 -8.68 9.19 -5.75
CA HIS A 72 -8.03 9.37 -4.45
C HIS A 72 -6.61 8.79 -4.44
N LEU A 73 -6.45 7.57 -4.95
CA LEU A 73 -5.14 6.93 -5.02
C LEU A 73 -4.23 7.69 -5.99
N ALA A 74 -4.75 8.19 -7.11
CA ALA A 74 -3.97 9.01 -8.05
C ALA A 74 -3.37 10.26 -7.39
N ALA A 75 -4.15 11.00 -6.60
CA ALA A 75 -3.66 12.17 -5.86
C ALA A 75 -2.54 11.82 -4.87
N VAL A 76 -2.67 10.69 -4.16
CA VAL A 76 -1.61 10.18 -3.28
C VAL A 76 -0.36 9.82 -4.09
N LEU A 77 -0.52 9.09 -5.20
CA LEU A 77 0.60 8.69 -6.06
C LEU A 77 1.33 9.88 -6.67
N GLU A 78 0.64 10.98 -7.00
CA GLU A 78 1.29 12.22 -7.43
C GLU A 78 2.21 12.80 -6.36
N VAL A 79 1.77 12.80 -5.09
CA VAL A 79 2.60 13.24 -3.97
C VAL A 79 3.80 12.30 -3.79
N LEU A 80 3.56 10.99 -3.79
CA LEU A 80 4.61 9.99 -3.61
C LEU A 80 5.66 10.03 -4.74
N THR A 81 5.22 10.23 -5.98
CA THR A 81 6.09 10.36 -7.18
C THR A 81 7.03 11.56 -7.06
N ARG A 82 6.58 12.67 -6.49
CA ARG A 82 7.40 13.88 -6.29
C ARG A 82 8.36 13.75 -5.11
N ASN A 83 8.05 12.86 -4.18
CA ASN A 83 8.79 12.63 -2.95
C ASN A 83 9.74 11.41 -3.03
N THR A 84 10.15 11.01 -4.23
CA THR A 84 11.17 9.98 -4.47
C THR A 84 12.12 10.42 -5.58
N THR A 85 13.36 9.97 -5.50
CA THR A 85 14.36 10.12 -6.56
C THR A 85 14.24 9.04 -7.63
N THR A 86 13.50 7.96 -7.36
CA THR A 86 13.32 6.81 -8.25
C THR A 86 11.83 6.53 -8.58
N PRO A 87 11.07 7.49 -9.13
CA PRO A 87 9.64 7.32 -9.40
C PRO A 87 9.30 6.26 -10.47
N ASN A 88 10.28 5.89 -11.29
CA ASN A 88 10.13 4.83 -12.30
C ASN A 88 10.61 3.46 -11.80
N ASP A 89 11.07 3.38 -10.56
CA ASP A 89 11.70 2.20 -9.99
C ASP A 89 11.11 1.91 -8.61
N CYS A 90 9.90 1.38 -8.62
CA CYS A 90 9.13 1.03 -7.45
C CYS A 90 8.91 -0.49 -7.41
N TRP A 91 9.02 -1.04 -6.22
CA TRP A 91 8.73 -2.43 -5.91
C TRP A 91 7.30 -2.54 -5.40
N PHE A 92 6.63 -3.63 -5.76
CA PHE A 92 5.26 -3.94 -5.38
C PHE A 92 5.19 -5.39 -4.92
N ALA A 93 4.58 -5.65 -3.78
CA ALA A 93 4.43 -6.96 -3.19
C ALA A 93 2.96 -7.42 -3.27
N VAL A 94 2.70 -8.56 -3.91
CA VAL A 94 1.37 -9.18 -4.00
C VAL A 94 1.37 -10.49 -3.22
N TRP A 95 0.42 -10.66 -2.31
CA TRP A 95 0.41 -11.82 -1.41
C TRP A 95 0.14 -13.13 -2.16
N GLU A 96 1.02 -14.12 -2.00
CA GLU A 96 0.95 -15.43 -2.67
C GLU A 96 -0.31 -16.21 -2.29
N GLY A 97 -0.86 -15.99 -1.09
CA GLY A 97 -1.93 -16.82 -0.50
C GLY A 97 -3.27 -16.83 -1.25
N ASN A 98 -3.43 -16.01 -2.29
CA ASN A 98 -4.62 -16.01 -3.13
C ASN A 98 -4.57 -17.13 -4.19
N THR A 99 -5.68 -17.84 -4.39
CA THR A 99 -5.78 -18.91 -5.39
C THR A 99 -5.70 -18.43 -6.84
N ALA A 100 -5.88 -17.13 -7.09
CA ALA A 100 -5.67 -16.54 -8.42
C ALA A 100 -4.22 -16.65 -8.91
N LEU A 101 -3.27 -16.92 -8.01
CA LEU A 101 -1.84 -16.98 -8.31
C LEU A 101 -1.30 -18.41 -8.42
N ASP A 102 -2.15 -19.43 -8.49
CA ASP A 102 -1.71 -20.83 -8.51
C ASP A 102 -0.79 -21.14 -9.70
N ASP A 103 -1.10 -20.58 -10.87
CA ASP A 103 -0.30 -20.72 -12.10
C ASP A 103 1.12 -20.10 -12.00
N VAL A 104 1.31 -19.07 -11.17
CA VAL A 104 2.61 -18.35 -11.06
C VAL A 104 3.49 -18.83 -9.90
N ARG A 105 2.96 -19.66 -8.98
CA ARG A 105 3.72 -20.23 -7.85
C ARG A 105 4.90 -21.10 -8.26
N GLY A 106 4.89 -21.61 -9.49
CA GLY A 106 5.99 -22.37 -10.06
C GLY A 106 6.97 -21.55 -10.92
N THR A 107 6.65 -20.29 -11.23
CA THR A 107 7.36 -19.51 -12.25
C THR A 107 8.25 -18.41 -11.67
N ALA A 108 7.95 -17.93 -10.46
CA ALA A 108 8.74 -16.90 -9.78
C ALA A 108 8.95 -17.23 -8.30
N PRO A 109 10.08 -16.81 -7.70
CA PRO A 109 10.30 -16.93 -6.27
C PRO A 109 9.40 -15.96 -5.49
N THR A 110 9.14 -16.28 -4.22
CA THR A 110 8.47 -15.39 -3.27
C THR A 110 9.42 -14.92 -2.19
N ALA A 111 9.20 -13.69 -1.72
CA ALA A 111 9.88 -13.13 -0.55
C ALA A 111 9.01 -13.29 0.69
N ASN A 112 9.64 -13.60 1.82
CA ASN A 112 8.96 -13.55 3.11
C ASN A 112 9.05 -12.13 3.67
N ILE A 113 7.89 -11.53 3.99
CA ILE A 113 7.79 -10.25 4.69
C ILE A 113 6.81 -10.46 5.85
N ALA A 114 7.27 -10.25 7.08
CA ALA A 114 6.48 -10.41 8.29
C ALA A 114 5.77 -11.79 8.40
N GLY A 115 6.41 -12.86 7.91
CA GLY A 115 5.86 -14.22 7.94
C GLY A 115 4.89 -14.57 6.80
N TYR A 116 4.60 -13.63 5.89
CA TYR A 116 3.79 -13.87 4.71
C TYR A 116 4.66 -13.88 3.45
N ASN A 117 4.35 -14.77 2.50
CA ASN A 117 5.04 -14.83 1.22
C ASN A 117 4.38 -13.91 0.20
N TYR A 118 5.20 -13.11 -0.49
CA TYR A 118 4.78 -12.19 -1.52
C TYR A 118 5.57 -12.42 -2.81
N PHE A 119 4.89 -12.31 -3.95
CA PHE A 119 5.55 -12.06 -5.22
C PHE A 119 5.94 -10.60 -5.31
N LEU A 120 7.11 -10.33 -5.85
CA LEU A 120 7.55 -8.97 -6.12
C LEU A 120 7.39 -8.63 -7.60
N LEU A 121 6.86 -7.44 -7.86
CA LEU A 121 6.76 -6.80 -9.15
C LEU A 121 7.56 -5.51 -9.10
N ARG A 122 8.03 -5.03 -10.25
CA ARG A 122 8.79 -3.77 -10.33
C ARG A 122 8.31 -2.93 -11.50
N GLY A 123 8.14 -1.64 -11.27
CA GLY A 123 7.71 -0.69 -12.29
C GLY A 123 7.57 0.73 -11.73
N PRO A 124 7.01 1.67 -12.49
CA PRO A 124 6.83 3.04 -12.02
C PRO A 124 5.74 3.13 -10.96
N VAL A 125 5.79 4.16 -10.11
CA VAL A 125 4.85 4.40 -9.00
C VAL A 125 3.38 4.41 -9.47
N SER A 126 3.11 4.82 -10.71
CA SER A 126 1.77 4.81 -11.31
C SER A 126 1.12 3.42 -11.32
N HIS A 127 1.91 2.34 -11.33
CA HIS A 127 1.39 0.98 -11.35
C HIS A 127 0.85 0.50 -9.99
N ALA A 128 0.88 1.33 -8.94
CA ALA A 128 0.19 1.02 -7.69
C ALA A 128 -1.34 0.85 -7.87
N THR A 129 -1.91 1.42 -8.94
CA THR A 129 -3.35 1.26 -9.26
C THR A 129 -3.64 0.06 -10.17
N ASP A 130 -2.61 -0.62 -10.65
CA ASP A 130 -2.75 -1.78 -11.53
C ASP A 130 -2.97 -3.05 -10.71
N THR A 131 -3.55 -4.04 -11.37
CA THR A 131 -3.88 -5.33 -10.75
C THR A 131 -3.07 -6.44 -11.37
N PHE A 132 -2.65 -7.41 -10.56
CA PHE A 132 -2.05 -8.66 -11.01
C PHE A 132 -3.04 -9.79 -10.78
N GLU A 133 -3.54 -10.43 -11.84
CA GLU A 133 -4.62 -11.44 -11.73
C GLU A 133 -5.85 -10.94 -10.94
N GLY A 134 -6.18 -9.65 -11.09
CA GLY A 134 -7.26 -8.98 -10.36
C GLY A 134 -6.93 -8.58 -8.92
N LEU A 135 -5.68 -8.77 -8.46
CA LEU A 135 -5.21 -8.43 -7.11
C LEU A 135 -4.43 -7.12 -7.12
N SER A 136 -4.73 -6.24 -6.16
CA SER A 136 -3.94 -5.03 -5.91
C SER A 136 -2.69 -5.33 -5.08
N PRO A 137 -1.60 -4.57 -5.28
CA PRO A 137 -0.37 -4.76 -4.51
C PRO A 137 -0.57 -4.43 -3.03
N ASN A 138 -0.19 -5.36 -2.17
CA ASN A 138 -0.32 -5.22 -0.71
C ASN A 138 0.70 -4.26 -0.12
N LEU A 139 1.93 -4.25 -0.61
CA LEU A 139 2.96 -3.30 -0.18
C LEU A 139 3.65 -2.72 -1.41
N TRP A 140 4.08 -1.46 -1.33
CA TRP A 140 4.93 -0.88 -2.38
C TRP A 140 5.83 0.23 -1.83
N TRP A 141 7.04 0.31 -2.38
CA TRP A 141 8.09 1.24 -1.97
C TRP A 141 9.05 1.51 -3.15
N PRO A 142 9.60 2.72 -3.28
CA PRO A 142 10.57 3.04 -4.30
C PRO A 142 11.95 2.47 -3.94
N ALA A 143 12.81 2.23 -4.93
CA ALA A 143 14.15 1.69 -4.73
C ALA A 143 15.09 2.59 -3.91
N ASP A 144 14.78 3.89 -3.79
CA ASP A 144 15.48 4.81 -2.89
C ASP A 144 14.94 4.81 -1.45
N HIS A 145 13.94 3.96 -1.16
CA HIS A 145 13.34 3.75 0.16
C HIS A 145 12.81 5.04 0.80
N ALA A 146 12.42 6.03 0.01
CA ALA A 146 11.95 7.33 0.50
C ALA A 146 10.60 7.27 1.24
N TRP A 147 9.78 6.28 0.92
CA TRP A 147 8.48 6.03 1.55
C TRP A 147 8.08 4.56 1.36
N CYS A 148 7.12 4.07 2.14
CA CYS A 148 6.53 2.75 1.95
C CYS A 148 5.03 2.83 2.23
N VAL A 149 4.23 2.19 1.38
CA VAL A 149 2.79 2.04 1.59
C VAL A 149 2.46 0.58 1.80
N ALA A 150 1.65 0.29 2.81
CA ALA A 150 1.14 -1.05 3.09
C ALA A 150 -0.38 -1.01 3.21
N GLN A 151 -1.07 -1.83 2.42
CA GLN A 151 -2.48 -2.13 2.52
C GLN A 151 -2.66 -3.56 3.03
N HIS A 152 -3.50 -3.71 4.05
CA HIS A 152 -3.76 -5.01 4.67
C HIS A 152 -5.15 -5.51 4.28
N PHE A 153 -5.27 -6.79 3.94
CA PHE A 153 -6.48 -7.40 3.36
C PHE A 153 -7.71 -7.32 4.29
N ASP A 154 -7.50 -7.30 5.60
CA ASP A 154 -8.59 -7.15 6.58
C ASP A 154 -9.11 -5.72 6.76
N PHE A 155 -8.43 -4.69 6.22
CA PHE A 155 -8.73 -3.30 6.52
C PHE A 155 -8.94 -2.45 5.26
N PRO A 156 -10.00 -1.63 5.18
CA PRO A 156 -10.22 -0.72 4.05
C PRO A 156 -9.36 0.55 4.17
N CYS A 157 -8.09 0.40 4.56
CA CYS A 157 -7.15 1.49 4.68
C CYS A 157 -5.73 1.06 4.28
N ALA A 158 -4.94 2.02 3.84
CA ALA A 158 -3.52 1.89 3.64
C ALA A 158 -2.76 2.69 4.71
N TYR A 159 -1.57 2.23 5.06
CA TYR A 159 -0.64 2.92 5.93
C TYR A 159 0.55 3.39 5.09
N LEU A 160 0.91 4.65 5.23
CA LEU A 160 2.05 5.28 4.59
C LEU A 160 3.09 5.62 5.65
N GLY A 161 4.33 5.21 5.44
CA GLY A 161 5.51 5.72 6.13
C GLY A 161 6.35 6.51 5.14
N GLY A 162 6.89 7.65 5.57
CA GLY A 162 7.76 8.48 4.74
C GLY A 162 8.36 9.63 5.52
N SER A 163 9.04 10.53 4.82
CA SER A 163 9.50 11.77 5.44
C SER A 163 8.34 12.58 6.03
N ALA A 164 8.63 13.42 7.03
CA ALA A 164 7.63 14.29 7.63
C ALA A 164 6.96 15.21 6.59
N GLU A 165 7.69 15.65 5.56
CA GLU A 165 7.17 16.46 4.46
C GLU A 165 6.21 15.64 3.60
N THR A 166 6.59 14.43 3.19
CA THR A 166 5.75 13.53 2.39
C THR A 166 4.43 13.22 3.08
N VAL A 167 4.49 12.90 4.38
CA VAL A 167 3.29 12.61 5.17
C VAL A 167 2.43 13.85 5.34
N ALA A 168 3.03 15.01 5.60
CA ALA A 168 2.30 16.27 5.71
C ALA A 168 1.58 16.62 4.39
N ASP A 169 2.24 16.47 3.23
CA ASP A 169 1.62 16.69 1.91
C ASP A 169 0.39 15.80 1.72
N VAL A 170 0.49 14.50 2.04
CA VAL A 170 -0.65 13.58 1.96
C VAL A 170 -1.77 13.97 2.92
N LEU A 171 -1.46 14.45 4.12
CA LEU A 171 -2.45 14.93 5.09
C LEU A 171 -3.13 16.24 4.65
N THR A 172 -2.55 16.99 3.72
CA THR A 172 -3.17 18.21 3.16
C THR A 172 -4.18 17.94 2.05
N LEU A 173 -4.21 16.73 1.49
CA LEU A 173 -5.12 16.34 0.43
C LEU A 173 -6.55 16.29 0.97
N THR A 174 -7.40 17.24 0.53
CA THR A 174 -8.79 17.36 1.01
C THR A 174 -9.75 16.33 0.42
N ASP A 175 -9.35 15.72 -0.70
CA ASP A 175 -10.13 14.72 -1.42
C ASP A 175 -9.99 13.33 -0.79
N ILE A 176 -9.01 13.11 0.08
CA ILE A 176 -8.81 11.82 0.77
C ILE A 176 -9.06 11.97 2.27
N GLU A 177 -9.55 10.92 2.91
CA GLU A 177 -9.61 10.87 4.36
C GLU A 177 -8.31 10.26 4.88
N SER A 178 -7.42 11.10 5.42
CA SER A 178 -6.13 10.70 5.95
C SER A 178 -5.92 11.23 7.37
N GLN A 179 -5.19 10.47 8.19
CA GLN A 179 -4.93 10.82 9.59
C GLN A 179 -3.51 10.42 9.98
N PRO A 180 -2.80 11.24 10.79
CA PRO A 180 -1.50 10.86 11.32
C PRO A 180 -1.65 9.66 12.28
N VAL A 181 -0.70 8.74 12.22
CA VAL A 181 -0.66 7.56 13.11
C VAL A 181 0.74 7.37 13.68
N SER A 182 0.87 6.54 14.71
CA SER A 182 2.16 6.17 15.29
C SER A 182 2.49 4.70 15.02
N VAL A 183 3.77 4.35 14.89
CA VAL A 183 4.20 2.95 14.67
C VAL A 183 3.72 1.98 15.75
N SER A 184 3.60 2.45 16.99
CA SER A 184 3.10 1.67 18.12
C SER A 184 1.57 1.58 18.19
N GLN A 185 0.85 2.26 17.29
CA GLN A 185 -0.60 2.26 17.28
C GLN A 185 -1.08 0.85 16.92
N ILE A 186 -1.90 0.28 17.80
CA ILE A 186 -2.48 -1.05 17.60
C ILE A 186 -3.54 -0.95 16.50
N ILE A 187 -3.46 -1.87 15.55
CA ILE A 187 -4.46 -2.02 14.50
C ILE A 187 -5.48 -3.04 15.00
N THR A 188 -6.66 -2.58 15.38
CA THR A 188 -7.79 -3.45 15.74
C THR A 188 -8.77 -3.57 14.59
N ALA A 189 -9.23 -4.79 14.29
CA ALA A 189 -10.35 -5.05 13.36
C ALA A 189 -11.64 -4.30 13.74
N ALA A 190 -11.76 -3.90 15.01
CA ALA A 190 -12.70 -2.89 15.42
C ALA A 190 -12.21 -1.53 14.90
N TYR A 191 -12.80 -1.09 13.79
CA TYR A 191 -12.97 0.32 13.46
C TYR A 191 -13.15 1.10 14.76
N ASP A 192 -12.24 2.03 15.00
CA ASP A 192 -12.17 2.91 16.17
C ASP A 192 -13.58 3.40 16.57
N GLU A 193 -14.21 2.73 17.53
CA GLU A 193 -15.35 3.28 18.26
C GLU A 193 -14.77 4.40 19.11
N LYS A 194 -14.84 5.61 18.54
CA LYS A 194 -14.52 6.90 19.16
C LYS A 194 -14.85 6.87 20.66
N HIS A 195 -13.83 7.07 21.49
CA HIS A 195 -14.03 7.57 22.85
C HIS A 195 -14.10 9.10 22.82
#